data_AF-A0A1V5ZJV4-F1
#
_entry.id   AF-A0A1V5ZJV4-F1
#
_cell.length_a   1.000
_cell.length_b   1.000
_cell.length_c   1.000
_cell.angle_alpha   90.00
_cell.angle_beta   90.00
_cell.angle_gamma   90.00
#
_symmetry.space_group_name_H-M   'P 1'
#
loop_
_entity.id
_entity.type
_entity.pdbx_description
1 polymer ?
#
loop_
_entity_poly.entity_id
_entity_poly.type
_entity_poly.pdbx_seq_one_letter_code
_entity_poly.pdbx_strand_id
1 'polypeptide(L)'
;MKISMFVVTLLLTVMMIGARAEEDDAIMGNYQGGFTSPDWSSRYIRAQVVALSEVAHRAVLFIGIDETSAARLEIKGRTRDGIAEFKDTLALDTLGGAHAFEARIEGETLTGTLKKEGALPVVFALKRVFLQPPTLGMAPPEGAVLLFDGSNTDLWERWPNTWCLGGDGSMEVCGSNFKTIAEYGGGTYHLEFRTPFMPRESGQGRGNSGVYVLGRYEVQVLDSFGSEPKDNLCGGIYQFAVPAVDAVLPPLQWQTYDITFTAPEFDTAGNKIKNARIHVLHNGLLIHDDVELASGTPGGISDKEAAAGPLLLQDHGNPVRFRNIWFKPAN
;
A
#
# COMPACT_ATOMS: atom_id res chain seq x y z
N MET A 1 66.71 29.19 -13.35
CA MET A 1 66.17 28.11 -12.49
C MET A 1 64.74 28.51 -12.14
N LYS A 2 63.75 27.72 -12.62
CA LYS A 2 62.32 27.55 -12.25
C LYS A 2 61.56 28.75 -11.60
N ILE A 3 60.29 29.02 -11.87
CA ILE A 3 59.13 28.11 -11.75
C ILE A 3 58.00 28.67 -12.63
N SER A 4 57.46 27.83 -13.52
CA SER A 4 56.22 28.08 -14.26
C SER A 4 55.03 27.84 -13.32
N MET A 5 54.13 28.81 -13.21
CA MET A 5 52.95 28.75 -12.36
C MET A 5 51.81 28.07 -13.15
N PHE A 6 51.57 26.79 -12.87
CA PHE A 6 50.43 26.04 -13.42
C PHE A 6 49.17 26.45 -12.67
N VAL A 7 48.25 27.12 -13.36
CA VAL A 7 46.87 27.32 -12.87
C VAL A 7 46.10 26.04 -13.17
N VAL A 8 45.87 25.24 -12.13
CA VAL A 8 44.97 24.08 -12.21
C VAL A 8 43.55 24.61 -12.11
N THR A 9 42.83 24.59 -13.23
CA THR A 9 41.40 24.88 -13.27
C THR A 9 40.66 23.61 -12.89
N LEU A 10 40.17 23.53 -11.65
CA LEU A 10 39.35 22.43 -11.17
C LEU A 10 37.94 22.60 -11.78
N LEU A 11 37.65 21.88 -12.87
CA LEU A 11 36.28 21.73 -13.36
C LEU A 11 35.51 20.87 -12.34
N LEU A 12 34.68 21.51 -11.50
CA LEU A 12 33.66 20.80 -10.73
C LEU A 12 32.53 20.40 -11.68
N THR A 13 32.52 19.13 -12.10
CA THR A 13 31.36 18.53 -12.76
C THR A 13 30.29 18.33 -11.70
N VAL A 14 29.33 19.26 -11.63
CA VAL A 14 28.09 19.04 -10.87
C VAL A 14 27.30 17.97 -11.64
N MET A 15 27.39 16.72 -11.20
CA MET A 15 26.40 15.70 -11.58
C MET A 15 25.08 16.14 -10.95
N MET A 16 24.23 16.79 -11.74
CA MET A 16 22.81 16.82 -11.44
C MET A 16 22.32 15.39 -11.51
N ILE A 17 22.16 14.74 -10.36
CA ILE A 17 21.33 13.55 -10.23
C ILE A 17 19.91 14.07 -10.41
N GLY A 18 19.47 14.16 -11.67
CA GLY A 18 18.06 14.37 -11.97
C GLY A 18 17.30 13.25 -11.28
N ALA A 19 16.28 13.59 -10.49
CA ALA A 19 15.33 12.63 -9.98
C ALA A 19 14.80 11.85 -11.19
N ARG A 20 15.30 10.63 -11.37
CA ARG A 20 14.77 9.73 -12.38
C ARG A 20 13.34 9.48 -11.94
N ALA A 21 12.36 9.86 -12.76
CA ALA A 21 10.97 9.52 -12.49
C ALA A 21 10.91 8.03 -12.18
N GLU A 22 10.28 7.64 -11.08
CA GLU A 22 9.99 6.22 -10.84
C GLU A 22 9.20 5.74 -12.06
N GLU A 23 9.79 4.84 -12.84
CA GLU A 23 9.17 4.33 -14.05
C GLU A 23 8.03 3.39 -13.60
N ASP A 24 6.78 3.83 -13.81
CA ASP A 24 5.59 2.98 -13.61
C ASP A 24 5.64 1.80 -14.59
N ASP A 25 5.23 0.63 -14.10
CA ASP A 25 5.02 -0.52 -14.96
C ASP A 25 3.67 -0.37 -15.66
N ALA A 26 3.71 -0.18 -16.98
CA ALA A 26 2.52 0.07 -17.80
C ALA A 26 1.49 -1.09 -17.76
N ILE A 27 1.90 -2.28 -17.32
CA ILE A 27 1.10 -3.51 -17.27
C ILE A 27 0.50 -3.71 -15.87
N MET A 28 1.22 -3.36 -14.81
CA MET A 28 0.81 -3.57 -13.42
C MET A 28 -0.39 -2.71 -13.04
N GLY A 29 -1.43 -3.28 -12.44
CA GLY A 29 -2.57 -2.50 -11.97
C GLY A 29 -3.83 -3.30 -11.72
N ASN A 30 -4.89 -2.58 -11.38
CA ASN A 30 -6.24 -3.12 -11.32
C ASN A 30 -6.85 -3.10 -12.72
N TYR A 31 -7.54 -4.17 -13.11
CA TYR A 31 -8.23 -4.29 -14.39
C TYR A 31 -9.69 -4.69 -14.16
N GLN A 32 -10.60 -3.91 -14.73
CA GLN A 32 -12.05 -4.11 -14.62
C GLN A 32 -12.72 -4.08 -16.00
N GLY A 33 -13.84 -4.79 -16.13
CA GLY A 33 -14.57 -4.92 -17.38
C GLY A 33 -15.50 -6.11 -17.30
N GLY A 34 -15.58 -6.90 -18.37
CA GLY A 34 -16.45 -8.06 -18.39
C GLY A 34 -16.25 -8.97 -19.58
N PHE A 35 -17.04 -10.04 -19.60
CA PHE A 35 -17.15 -10.90 -20.77
C PHE A 35 -17.98 -10.20 -21.85
N THR A 36 -17.49 -10.26 -23.10
CA THR A 36 -18.17 -9.67 -24.26
C THR A 36 -19.00 -10.69 -25.03
N SER A 37 -18.84 -11.98 -24.74
CA SER A 37 -19.68 -13.05 -25.28
C SER A 37 -21.08 -12.99 -24.65
N PRO A 38 -22.19 -13.02 -25.44
CA PRO A 38 -23.55 -12.85 -24.93
C PRO A 38 -23.92 -13.76 -23.75
N ASP A 39 -23.62 -15.06 -23.86
CA ASP A 39 -23.95 -16.07 -22.84
C ASP A 39 -23.17 -15.92 -21.52
N TRP A 40 -22.14 -15.08 -21.51
CA TRP A 40 -21.29 -14.81 -20.36
C TRP A 40 -21.35 -13.36 -19.88
N SER A 41 -22.12 -12.50 -20.54
CA SER A 41 -22.19 -11.05 -20.26
C SER A 41 -22.58 -10.70 -18.82
N SER A 42 -23.25 -11.62 -18.10
CA SER A 42 -23.62 -11.46 -16.68
C SER A 42 -22.59 -12.02 -15.69
N ARG A 43 -21.54 -12.71 -16.17
CA ARG A 43 -20.50 -13.30 -15.33
C ARG A 43 -19.49 -12.24 -14.89
N TYR A 44 -18.92 -12.44 -13.72
CA TYR A 44 -17.97 -11.52 -13.13
C TYR A 44 -16.54 -11.87 -13.54
N ILE A 45 -15.76 -10.85 -13.90
CA ILE A 45 -14.32 -10.94 -14.09
C ILE A 45 -13.61 -9.62 -13.75
N ARG A 46 -12.57 -9.69 -12.92
CA ARG A 46 -11.56 -8.63 -12.76
C ARG A 46 -10.18 -9.23 -12.59
N ALA A 47 -9.14 -8.40 -12.70
CA ALA A 47 -7.77 -8.82 -12.44
C ALA A 47 -6.98 -7.78 -11.65
N GLN A 48 -6.05 -8.24 -10.82
CA GLN A 48 -4.93 -7.46 -10.32
C GLN A 48 -3.66 -8.02 -10.97
N VAL A 49 -2.90 -7.18 -11.66
CA VAL A 49 -1.67 -7.60 -12.34
C VAL A 49 -0.49 -7.01 -11.59
N VAL A 50 0.39 -7.88 -11.12
CA VAL A 50 1.52 -7.54 -10.24
C VAL A 50 2.82 -7.72 -11.00
N ALA A 51 3.69 -6.71 -11.01
CA ALA A 51 5.04 -6.85 -11.53
C ALA A 51 5.94 -7.61 -10.54
N LEU A 52 6.68 -8.59 -11.06
CA LEU A 52 7.71 -9.37 -10.37
C LEU A 52 9.11 -9.09 -10.93
N SER A 53 9.19 -8.54 -12.13
CA SER A 53 10.36 -7.93 -12.77
C SER A 53 9.90 -7.20 -14.03
N GLU A 54 10.82 -6.61 -14.79
CA GLU A 54 10.54 -5.99 -16.10
C GLU A 54 9.92 -6.97 -17.13
N VAL A 55 10.11 -8.28 -16.95
CA VAL A 55 9.68 -9.31 -17.92
C VAL A 55 8.76 -10.37 -17.29
N ALA A 56 8.41 -10.22 -16.02
CA ALA A 56 7.66 -11.21 -15.26
C ALA A 56 6.52 -10.55 -14.51
N HIS A 57 5.31 -11.06 -14.72
CA HIS A 57 4.10 -10.57 -14.06
C HIS A 57 3.33 -11.74 -13.47
N ARG A 58 2.47 -11.44 -12.52
CA ARG A 58 1.48 -12.35 -11.96
C ARG A 58 0.12 -11.70 -12.06
N ALA A 59 -0.85 -12.38 -12.66
CA ALA A 59 -2.24 -11.94 -12.65
C ALA A 59 -3.00 -12.70 -11.56
N VAL A 60 -3.66 -11.97 -10.68
CA VAL A 60 -4.66 -12.47 -9.75
C VAL A 60 -6.03 -12.20 -10.39
N LEU A 61 -6.69 -13.26 -10.81
CA LEU A 61 -7.99 -13.22 -11.46
C LEU A 61 -9.08 -13.49 -10.44
N PHE A 62 -10.19 -12.78 -10.57
CA PHE A 62 -11.41 -13.02 -9.82
C PHE A 62 -12.50 -13.32 -10.83
N ILE A 63 -12.96 -14.56 -10.90
CA ILE A 63 -13.90 -15.02 -11.94
C ILE A 63 -15.04 -15.81 -11.29
N GLY A 64 -16.28 -15.45 -11.58
CA GLY A 64 -17.45 -16.05 -10.94
C GLY A 64 -18.78 -15.82 -11.65
N ILE A 65 -19.85 -16.35 -11.05
CA ILE A 65 -21.22 -16.02 -11.43
C ILE A 65 -21.48 -14.55 -11.12
N ASP A 66 -21.04 -14.12 -9.94
CA ASP A 66 -21.01 -12.75 -9.45
C ASP A 66 -19.70 -12.51 -8.67
N GLU A 67 -19.52 -11.31 -8.11
CA GLU A 67 -18.34 -10.95 -7.33
C GLU A 67 -18.20 -11.78 -6.05
N THR A 68 -19.31 -12.07 -5.37
CA THR A 68 -19.32 -12.80 -4.10
C THR A 68 -18.94 -14.27 -4.29
N SER A 69 -19.29 -14.86 -5.44
CA SER A 69 -18.96 -16.23 -5.80
C SER A 69 -17.65 -16.36 -6.59
N ALA A 70 -16.88 -15.28 -6.74
CA ALA A 70 -15.71 -15.27 -7.60
C ALA A 70 -14.56 -16.11 -7.01
N ALA A 71 -14.01 -17.01 -7.83
CA ALA A 71 -12.79 -17.72 -7.48
C ALA A 71 -11.59 -16.78 -7.63
N ARG A 72 -10.71 -16.75 -6.62
CA ARG A 72 -9.42 -16.07 -6.67
C ARG A 72 -8.36 -17.03 -7.24
N LEU A 73 -7.80 -16.69 -8.38
CA LEU A 73 -6.88 -17.55 -9.15
C LEU A 73 -5.60 -16.79 -9.47
N GLU A 74 -4.47 -17.46 -9.45
CA GLU A 74 -3.18 -16.84 -9.77
C GLU A 74 -2.52 -17.50 -10.96
N ILE A 75 -2.08 -16.69 -11.92
CA ILE A 75 -1.35 -17.16 -13.09
C ILE A 75 -0.10 -16.31 -13.34
N LYS A 76 0.92 -16.93 -13.91
CA LYS A 76 2.16 -16.26 -14.28
C LYS A 76 2.06 -15.75 -15.71
N GLY A 77 2.64 -14.58 -15.95
CA GLY A 77 2.77 -13.98 -17.26
C GLY A 77 4.20 -13.60 -17.58
N ARG A 78 4.46 -13.43 -18.87
CA ARG A 78 5.73 -12.91 -19.39
C ARG A 78 5.46 -11.69 -20.23
N THR A 79 6.33 -10.70 -20.10
CA THR A 79 6.24 -9.45 -20.85
C THR A 79 7.38 -9.36 -21.84
N ARG A 80 7.04 -9.06 -23.10
CA ARG A 80 7.99 -8.84 -24.18
C ARG A 80 7.44 -7.74 -25.08
N ASP A 81 8.31 -6.80 -25.46
CA ASP A 81 7.95 -5.70 -26.38
C ASP A 81 6.71 -4.90 -25.91
N GLY A 82 6.58 -4.73 -24.58
CA GLY A 82 5.46 -4.02 -23.96
C GLY A 82 4.14 -4.79 -23.93
N ILE A 83 4.13 -6.07 -24.32
CA ILE A 83 2.95 -6.93 -24.32
C ILE A 83 3.15 -8.03 -23.28
N ALA A 84 2.25 -8.12 -22.31
CA ALA A 84 2.24 -9.19 -21.32
C ALA A 84 1.30 -10.30 -21.76
N GLU A 85 1.75 -11.55 -21.74
CA GLU A 85 0.95 -12.72 -22.11
C GLU A 85 0.80 -13.67 -20.91
N PHE A 86 -0.41 -14.22 -20.76
CA PHE A 86 -0.80 -15.11 -19.68
C PHE A 86 -1.51 -16.33 -20.27
N LYS A 87 -1.12 -17.54 -19.85
CA LYS A 87 -1.74 -18.79 -20.31
C LYS A 87 -1.69 -19.85 -19.24
N ASP A 88 -2.84 -20.43 -18.91
CA ASP A 88 -2.96 -21.53 -17.94
C ASP A 88 -4.27 -22.31 -18.10
N THR A 89 -4.47 -23.36 -17.32
CA THR A 89 -5.77 -24.01 -17.09
C THR A 89 -6.33 -23.59 -15.74
N LEU A 90 -7.48 -22.92 -15.74
CA LEU A 90 -8.14 -22.45 -14.52
C LEU A 90 -9.20 -23.45 -14.04
N ALA A 91 -9.17 -23.79 -12.76
CA ALA A 91 -10.25 -24.53 -12.11
C ALA A 91 -11.37 -23.58 -11.68
N LEU A 92 -12.47 -23.55 -12.43
CA LEU A 92 -13.63 -22.69 -12.19
C LEU A 92 -14.84 -23.57 -11.85
N ASP A 93 -14.86 -24.15 -10.66
CA ASP A 93 -15.87 -25.14 -10.25
C ASP A 93 -17.30 -24.58 -10.33
N THR A 94 -17.50 -23.32 -9.93
CA THR A 94 -18.79 -22.61 -10.03
C THR A 94 -19.24 -22.35 -11.47
N LEU A 95 -18.32 -22.50 -12.44
CA LEU A 95 -18.57 -22.34 -13.88
C LEU A 95 -18.40 -23.68 -14.62
N GLY A 96 -18.40 -24.80 -13.90
CA GLY A 96 -18.42 -26.13 -14.47
C GLY A 96 -17.03 -26.73 -14.76
N GLY A 97 -16.01 -26.34 -14.01
CA GLY A 97 -14.71 -27.03 -13.93
C GLY A 97 -13.59 -26.35 -14.71
N ALA A 98 -12.72 -27.14 -15.34
CA ALA A 98 -11.50 -26.66 -15.98
C ALA A 98 -11.78 -25.84 -17.25
N HIS A 99 -11.10 -24.69 -17.37
CA HIS A 99 -11.13 -23.82 -18.54
C HIS A 99 -9.71 -23.46 -18.96
N ALA A 100 -9.37 -23.62 -20.24
CA ALA A 100 -8.16 -23.03 -20.80
C ALA A 100 -8.31 -21.50 -20.80
N PHE A 101 -7.32 -20.80 -20.25
CA PHE A 101 -7.26 -19.34 -20.19
C PHE A 101 -6.07 -18.85 -21.01
N GLU A 102 -6.34 -17.90 -21.90
CA GLU A 102 -5.31 -17.19 -22.67
C GLU A 102 -5.64 -15.70 -22.66
N ALA A 103 -4.70 -14.86 -22.28
CA ALA A 103 -4.90 -13.43 -22.24
C ALA A 103 -3.62 -12.66 -22.55
N ARG A 104 -3.80 -11.42 -23.02
CA ARG A 104 -2.71 -10.48 -23.24
C ARG A 104 -3.07 -9.09 -22.74
N ILE A 105 -2.05 -8.36 -22.32
CA ILE A 105 -2.13 -6.94 -22.01
C ILE A 105 -1.31 -6.19 -23.04
N GLU A 106 -1.96 -5.25 -23.72
CA GLU A 106 -1.33 -4.30 -24.63
C GLU A 106 -1.87 -2.91 -24.30
N GLY A 107 -0.96 -1.98 -23.96
CA GLY A 107 -1.34 -0.73 -23.32
C GLY A 107 -2.12 -0.99 -22.03
N GLU A 108 -3.25 -0.31 -21.85
CA GLU A 108 -4.09 -0.43 -20.66
C GLU A 108 -5.23 -1.46 -20.81
N THR A 109 -5.13 -2.38 -21.77
CA THR A 109 -6.23 -3.30 -22.09
C THR A 109 -5.79 -4.75 -21.91
N LEU A 110 -6.47 -5.46 -21.02
CA LEU A 110 -6.35 -6.90 -20.83
C LEU A 110 -7.47 -7.60 -21.58
N THR A 111 -7.14 -8.28 -22.67
CA THR A 111 -8.10 -9.07 -23.47
C THR A 111 -7.74 -10.53 -23.44
N GLY A 112 -8.73 -11.40 -23.45
CA GLY A 112 -8.47 -12.83 -23.46
C GLY A 112 -9.69 -13.69 -23.70
N THR A 113 -9.46 -14.99 -23.56
CA THR A 113 -10.49 -16.01 -23.72
C THR A 113 -10.46 -17.03 -22.58
N LEU A 114 -11.64 -17.55 -22.27
CA LEU A 114 -11.84 -18.78 -21.49
C LEU A 114 -12.44 -19.83 -22.40
N LYS A 115 -11.94 -21.06 -22.35
CA LYS A 115 -12.47 -22.16 -23.15
C LYS A 115 -12.61 -23.43 -22.34
N LYS A 116 -13.85 -23.89 -22.16
CA LYS A 116 -14.16 -25.22 -21.66
C LYS A 116 -13.97 -26.26 -22.76
N GLU A 117 -13.54 -27.48 -22.40
CA GLU A 117 -13.47 -28.59 -23.35
C GLU A 117 -14.83 -28.83 -24.04
N GLY A 118 -14.80 -29.01 -25.36
CA GLY A 118 -16.01 -29.19 -26.17
C GLY A 118 -16.86 -27.93 -26.38
N ALA A 119 -16.47 -26.77 -25.85
CA ALA A 119 -17.19 -25.50 -26.01
C ALA A 119 -16.44 -24.49 -26.89
N LEU A 120 -17.18 -23.50 -27.41
CA LEU A 120 -16.59 -22.32 -28.03
C LEU A 120 -15.89 -21.45 -26.97
N PRO A 121 -14.78 -20.76 -27.31
CA PRO A 121 -14.16 -19.82 -26.41
C PRO A 121 -15.08 -18.63 -26.14
N VAL A 122 -15.11 -18.18 -24.90
CA VAL A 122 -15.77 -16.93 -24.49
C VAL A 122 -14.72 -15.85 -24.31
N VAL A 123 -15.04 -14.63 -24.74
CA VAL A 123 -14.11 -13.52 -24.83
C VAL A 123 -14.40 -12.53 -23.70
N PHE A 124 -13.35 -11.92 -23.15
CA PHE A 124 -13.45 -10.81 -22.22
C PHE A 124 -12.50 -9.67 -22.59
N ALA A 125 -12.84 -8.48 -22.11
CA ALA A 125 -12.00 -7.30 -22.20
C ALA A 125 -12.10 -6.52 -20.89
N LEU A 126 -10.94 -6.24 -20.29
CA LEU A 126 -10.79 -5.43 -19.09
C LEU A 126 -9.90 -4.22 -19.41
N LYS A 127 -10.17 -3.10 -18.75
CA LYS A 127 -9.37 -1.88 -18.80
C LYS A 127 -8.64 -1.67 -17.48
N ARG A 128 -7.41 -1.16 -17.54
CA ARG A 128 -6.68 -0.71 -16.36
C ARG A 128 -7.48 0.42 -15.71
N VAL A 129 -7.66 0.35 -14.40
CA VAL A 129 -8.37 1.36 -13.60
C VAL A 129 -7.48 1.84 -12.46
N PHE A 130 -7.55 3.15 -12.19
CA PHE A 130 -6.87 3.80 -11.07
C PHE A 130 -7.92 4.14 -10.02
N LEU A 131 -8.01 3.29 -9.00
CA LEU A 131 -8.96 3.46 -7.92
C LEU A 131 -8.54 4.67 -7.08
N GLN A 132 -9.49 5.57 -6.82
CA GLN A 132 -9.24 6.79 -6.05
C GLN A 132 -9.73 6.60 -4.61
N PRO A 133 -8.83 6.64 -3.60
CA PRO A 133 -9.26 6.66 -2.21
C PRO A 133 -10.18 7.86 -1.96
N PRO A 134 -11.35 7.68 -1.32
CA PRO A 134 -12.32 8.74 -1.13
C PRO A 134 -11.82 9.83 -0.17
N THR A 135 -10.84 9.52 0.67
CA THR A 135 -10.23 10.44 1.64
C THR A 135 -8.90 11.02 1.16
N LEU A 136 -8.51 10.78 -0.11
CA LEU A 136 -7.29 11.33 -0.69
C LEU A 136 -7.37 12.86 -0.75
N GLY A 137 -6.37 13.54 -0.19
CA GLY A 137 -6.32 15.00 -0.09
C GLY A 137 -7.35 15.59 0.88
N MET A 138 -7.93 14.78 1.77
CA MET A 138 -8.92 15.26 2.75
C MET A 138 -8.28 16.33 3.64
N ALA A 139 -8.87 17.52 3.62
CA ALA A 139 -8.47 18.61 4.51
C ALA A 139 -8.70 18.22 5.97
N PRO A 140 -7.81 18.60 6.91
CA PRO A 140 -8.04 18.39 8.33
C PRO A 140 -9.38 19.02 8.76
N PRO A 141 -10.23 18.30 9.49
CA PRO A 141 -11.47 18.87 10.01
C PRO A 141 -11.21 19.92 11.09
N GLU A 142 -12.23 20.70 11.44
CA GLU A 142 -12.14 21.64 12.56
C GLU A 142 -11.72 20.94 13.86
N GLY A 143 -10.77 21.54 14.57
CA GLY A 143 -10.18 20.99 15.80
C GLY A 143 -9.10 19.92 15.58
N ALA A 144 -8.77 19.58 14.33
CA ALA A 144 -7.63 18.71 14.04
C ALA A 144 -6.30 19.47 14.14
N VAL A 145 -5.28 18.76 14.61
CA VAL A 145 -3.87 19.17 14.54
C VAL A 145 -3.30 18.68 13.21
N LEU A 146 -2.88 19.60 12.36
CA LEU A 146 -2.15 19.30 11.14
C LEU A 146 -0.72 18.90 11.50
N LEU A 147 -0.36 17.63 11.27
CA LEU A 147 0.95 17.08 11.61
C LEU A 147 1.94 17.24 10.45
N PHE A 148 1.47 17.18 9.21
CA PHE A 148 2.31 17.39 8.02
C PHE A 148 1.49 17.73 6.77
N ASP A 149 1.89 18.80 6.08
CA ASP A 149 1.30 19.28 4.82
C ASP A 149 2.31 19.42 3.68
N GLY A 150 3.55 18.96 3.88
CA GLY A 150 4.64 19.12 2.91
C GLY A 150 5.52 20.36 3.10
N SER A 151 5.17 21.28 4.00
CA SER A 151 5.92 22.53 4.17
C SER A 151 7.22 22.37 4.99
N ASN A 152 7.13 21.68 6.12
CA ASN A 152 8.22 21.46 7.04
C ASN A 152 7.94 20.21 7.89
N THR A 153 8.81 19.96 8.87
CA THR A 153 8.74 18.75 9.68
C THR A 153 8.96 19.08 11.17
N ASP A 154 8.62 20.30 11.57
CA ASP A 154 8.95 20.88 12.88
C ASP A 154 8.21 20.20 14.05
N LEU A 155 7.10 19.52 13.78
CA LEU A 155 6.34 18.74 14.75
C LEU A 155 6.91 17.34 15.01
N TRP A 156 8.03 17.00 14.40
CA TRP A 156 8.58 15.65 14.38
C TRP A 156 10.03 15.61 14.88
N GLU A 157 10.36 14.57 15.64
CA GLU A 157 11.71 14.29 16.11
C GLU A 157 12.49 13.54 15.02
N ARG A 158 13.64 14.11 14.63
CA ARG A 158 14.56 13.59 13.60
C ARG A 158 15.79 12.98 14.28
N TRP A 159 16.11 11.69 14.06
CA TRP A 159 17.39 11.13 14.53
C TRP A 159 17.84 9.84 13.83
N PRO A 160 19.04 9.73 13.23
CA PRO A 160 20.08 10.75 13.03
C PRO A 160 19.97 11.50 11.69
N ASN A 161 19.12 11.06 10.77
CA ASN A 161 18.91 11.64 9.45
C ASN A 161 17.50 12.22 9.28
N THR A 162 17.36 13.11 8.30
CA THR A 162 16.10 13.80 7.99
C THR A 162 15.29 12.91 7.06
N TRP A 163 14.00 12.69 7.33
CA TRP A 163 13.08 12.19 6.30
C TRP A 163 13.11 13.12 5.09
N CYS A 164 13.29 12.55 3.91
CA CYS A 164 13.65 13.30 2.73
C CYS A 164 12.39 13.95 2.15
N LEU A 165 12.24 15.27 2.32
CA LEU A 165 11.13 16.03 1.74
C LEU A 165 11.18 15.91 0.22
N GLY A 166 10.11 15.32 -0.35
CA GLY A 166 9.91 15.20 -1.78
C GLY A 166 9.42 16.50 -2.39
N GLY A 167 9.76 16.74 -3.65
CA GLY A 167 9.27 17.90 -4.41
C GLY A 167 7.76 17.91 -4.67
N ASP A 168 7.07 16.80 -4.37
CA ASP A 168 5.62 16.61 -4.49
C ASP A 168 4.85 16.92 -3.19
N GLY A 169 5.50 17.52 -2.20
CA GLY A 169 4.90 17.83 -0.88
C GLY A 169 4.80 16.61 0.04
N SER A 170 5.43 15.50 -0.33
CA SER A 170 5.56 14.33 0.55
C SER A 170 6.85 14.36 1.35
N MET A 171 6.95 13.48 2.34
CA MET A 171 8.22 13.08 2.95
C MET A 171 8.47 11.60 2.63
N GLU A 172 9.72 11.24 2.38
CA GLU A 172 10.17 9.88 2.12
C GLU A 172 10.98 9.35 3.31
N VAL A 173 10.79 8.07 3.64
CA VAL A 173 11.63 7.33 4.59
C VAL A 173 13.11 7.49 4.20
N CYS A 174 13.94 7.96 5.14
CA CYS A 174 15.32 8.34 4.84
C CYS A 174 16.27 8.16 6.05
N GLY A 175 16.44 6.93 6.53
CA GLY A 175 17.52 6.55 7.44
C GLY A 175 17.25 6.69 8.94
N SER A 176 15.98 6.75 9.35
CA SER A 176 15.53 6.53 10.73
C SER A 176 14.01 6.43 10.82
N ASN A 177 13.52 5.82 11.90
CA ASN A 177 12.14 6.03 12.35
C ASN A 177 11.82 7.52 12.53
N PHE A 178 10.54 7.88 12.40
CA PHE A 178 10.09 9.27 12.49
C PHE A 178 8.86 9.38 13.37
N LYS A 179 8.93 10.19 14.42
CA LYS A 179 7.84 10.30 15.39
C LYS A 179 7.52 11.74 15.70
N THR A 180 6.29 12.02 16.08
CA THR A 180 5.91 13.35 16.55
C THR A 180 6.62 13.69 17.86
N ILE A 181 6.96 14.97 18.05
CA ILE A 181 7.55 15.47 19.31
C ILE A 181 6.48 15.45 20.42
N ALA A 182 5.27 15.88 20.07
CA ALA A 182 4.12 15.82 20.98
C ALA A 182 3.56 14.40 21.06
N GLU A 183 2.94 14.12 22.20
CA GLU A 183 2.16 12.90 22.42
C GLU A 183 0.67 13.19 22.19
N TYR A 184 -0.01 12.20 21.60
CA TYR A 184 -1.44 12.22 21.28
C TYR A 184 -2.13 11.05 21.97
N GLY A 185 -3.46 11.08 22.06
CA GLY A 185 -4.27 10.05 22.71
C GLY A 185 -5.25 9.39 21.76
N GLY A 186 -6.41 9.00 22.29
CA GLY A 186 -7.53 8.53 21.48
C GLY A 186 -8.07 9.63 20.56
N GLY A 187 -8.53 9.23 19.37
CA GLY A 187 -9.01 10.14 18.34
C GLY A 187 -8.92 9.53 16.95
N THR A 188 -9.03 10.39 15.93
CA THR A 188 -8.90 10.03 14.53
C THR A 188 -7.55 10.49 13.99
N TYR A 189 -6.81 9.56 13.41
CA TYR A 189 -5.57 9.81 12.67
C TYR A 189 -5.84 9.60 11.19
N HIS A 190 -5.41 10.55 10.37
CA HIS A 190 -5.41 10.42 8.91
C HIS A 190 -4.00 10.59 8.40
N LEU A 191 -3.67 9.81 7.38
CA LEU A 191 -2.44 9.95 6.63
C LEU A 191 -2.61 9.36 5.23
N GLU A 192 -1.85 9.91 4.30
CA GLU A 192 -1.63 9.34 2.99
C GLU A 192 -0.24 8.73 2.91
N PHE A 193 -0.14 7.55 2.29
CA PHE A 193 1.13 6.88 2.06
C PHE A 193 1.24 6.35 0.63
N ARG A 194 2.47 6.16 0.16
CA ARG A 194 2.78 5.62 -1.17
C ARG A 194 3.96 4.68 -1.06
N THR A 195 3.76 3.43 -1.44
CA THR A 195 4.83 2.44 -1.48
C THR A 195 5.67 2.59 -2.76
N PRO A 196 6.98 2.32 -2.70
CA PRO A 196 7.87 2.43 -3.85
C PRO A 196 7.70 1.26 -4.82
N PHE A 197 8.09 1.46 -6.08
CA PHE A 197 8.09 0.38 -7.06
C PHE A 197 9.32 -0.51 -6.90
N MET A 198 9.16 -1.66 -6.24
CA MET A 198 10.25 -2.61 -5.95
C MET A 198 9.93 -4.03 -6.48
N PRO A 199 9.75 -4.20 -7.81
CA PRO A 199 9.22 -5.45 -8.37
C PRO A 199 10.12 -6.66 -8.12
N ARG A 200 11.43 -6.46 -7.93
CA ARG A 200 12.42 -7.52 -7.66
C ARG A 200 12.47 -7.95 -6.18
N GLU A 201 11.85 -7.18 -5.29
CA GLU A 201 11.75 -7.51 -3.87
C GLU A 201 10.49 -8.32 -3.58
N SER A 202 10.45 -8.96 -2.41
CA SER A 202 9.30 -9.76 -1.99
C SER A 202 9.15 -9.80 -0.46
N GLY A 203 7.97 -10.21 0.00
CA GLY A 203 7.68 -10.33 1.44
C GLY A 203 7.89 -9.01 2.18
N GLN A 204 8.46 -9.08 3.38
CA GLN A 204 8.73 -7.91 4.24
C GLN A 204 9.84 -6.99 3.70
N GLY A 205 10.53 -7.36 2.62
CA GLY A 205 11.53 -6.51 1.96
C GLY A 205 10.94 -5.59 0.89
N ARG A 206 9.64 -5.68 0.60
CA ARG A 206 9.00 -4.98 -0.52
C ARG A 206 8.16 -3.80 -0.02
N GLY A 207 8.77 -2.62 0.05
CA GLY A 207 8.05 -1.38 0.38
C GLY A 207 7.51 -1.32 1.82
N ASN A 208 8.25 -1.87 2.78
CA ASN A 208 7.85 -2.00 4.18
C ASN A 208 8.08 -0.70 4.97
N SER A 209 7.09 -0.32 5.76
CA SER A 209 7.07 0.74 6.78
C SER A 209 5.91 0.40 7.74
N GLY A 210 5.52 1.31 8.63
CA GLY A 210 4.42 1.04 9.56
C GLY A 210 3.94 2.33 10.20
N VAL A 211 2.64 2.40 10.50
CA VAL A 211 2.02 3.50 11.23
C VAL A 211 1.70 3.03 12.63
N TYR A 212 2.49 3.48 13.60
CA TYR A 212 2.32 3.15 14.99
C TYR A 212 1.55 4.26 15.72
N VAL A 213 0.27 4.01 15.99
CA VAL A 213 -0.53 4.88 16.84
C VAL A 213 0.00 4.79 18.27
N LEU A 214 0.16 5.94 18.92
CA LEU A 214 0.82 6.11 20.22
C LEU A 214 2.23 5.48 20.30
N GLY A 215 2.88 5.28 19.15
CA GLY A 215 4.20 4.67 19.04
C GLY A 215 4.20 3.17 19.36
N ARG A 216 3.03 2.53 19.40
CA ARG A 216 2.86 1.18 19.97
C ARG A 216 1.92 0.26 19.22
N TYR A 217 0.95 0.78 18.48
CA TYR A 217 -0.06 -0.04 17.81
C TYR A 217 0.08 0.15 16.30
N GLU A 218 0.72 -0.82 15.66
CA GLU A 218 1.05 -0.76 14.24
C GLU A 218 -0.13 -1.14 13.35
N VAL A 219 -0.48 -0.22 12.45
CA VAL A 219 -1.14 -0.53 11.19
C VAL A 219 -0.05 -0.66 10.13
N GLN A 220 0.10 -1.87 9.58
CA GLN A 220 1.20 -2.23 8.70
C GLN A 220 1.16 -1.46 7.37
N VAL A 221 2.31 -1.02 6.86
CA VAL A 221 2.46 -0.44 5.51
C VAL A 221 3.40 -1.31 4.69
N LEU A 222 2.91 -1.87 3.58
CA LEU A 222 3.69 -2.77 2.74
C LEU A 222 3.22 -2.74 1.28
N ASP A 223 4.10 -2.93 0.31
CA ASP A 223 3.65 -3.29 -1.04
C ASP A 223 3.31 -4.79 -1.07
N SER A 224 2.07 -5.08 -0.70
CA SER A 224 1.46 -6.42 -0.78
C SER A 224 0.39 -6.51 -1.86
N PHE A 225 0.43 -5.65 -2.89
CA PHE A 225 -0.60 -5.62 -3.94
C PHE A 225 -0.79 -6.99 -4.60
N GLY A 226 -2.05 -7.42 -4.70
CA GLY A 226 -2.44 -8.73 -5.22
C GLY A 226 -2.09 -9.92 -4.32
N SER A 227 -1.74 -9.71 -3.05
CA SER A 227 -1.59 -10.78 -2.06
C SER A 227 -2.87 -10.92 -1.24
N GLU A 228 -3.15 -12.10 -0.70
CA GLU A 228 -4.24 -12.24 0.26
C GLU A 228 -3.92 -11.46 1.55
N PRO A 229 -4.91 -10.79 2.16
CA PRO A 229 -4.70 -10.07 3.41
C PRO A 229 -4.12 -10.97 4.50
N LYS A 230 -3.16 -10.43 5.26
CA LYS A 230 -2.58 -11.06 6.46
C LYS A 230 -2.29 -9.99 7.49
N ASP A 231 -2.13 -10.41 8.74
CA ASP A 231 -1.82 -9.57 9.89
C ASP A 231 -0.47 -8.84 9.75
N ASN A 232 0.45 -9.37 8.95
CA ASN A 232 1.76 -8.78 8.67
C ASN A 232 1.92 -8.17 7.27
N LEU A 233 0.83 -8.06 6.50
CA LEU A 233 0.79 -7.37 5.21
C LEU A 233 0.06 -6.04 5.33
N CYS A 234 0.03 -5.23 4.26
CA CYS A 234 -0.51 -3.88 4.31
C CYS A 234 -1.93 -3.85 4.89
N GLY A 235 -2.13 -2.99 5.88
CA GLY A 235 -3.38 -2.82 6.60
C GLY A 235 -3.54 -3.77 7.78
N GLY A 236 -2.74 -4.82 7.93
CA GLY A 236 -2.79 -5.70 9.08
C GLY A 236 -2.46 -4.96 10.38
N ILE A 237 -3.13 -5.34 11.47
CA ILE A 237 -2.63 -4.98 12.80
C ILE A 237 -1.53 -5.98 13.12
N TYR A 238 -0.28 -5.52 13.17
CA TYR A 238 0.89 -6.40 13.09
C TYR A 238 0.88 -7.52 14.15
N GLN A 239 0.83 -8.77 13.69
CA GLN A 239 0.70 -9.99 14.51
C GLN A 239 -0.55 -10.08 15.40
N PHE A 240 -1.59 -9.30 15.09
CA PHE A 240 -2.80 -9.21 15.91
C PHE A 240 -4.09 -9.46 15.13
N ALA A 241 -4.27 -8.82 13.97
CA ALA A 241 -5.51 -8.93 13.20
C ALA A 241 -5.29 -8.83 11.69
N VAL A 242 -5.97 -9.71 10.95
CA VAL A 242 -5.98 -9.75 9.48
C VAL A 242 -7.05 -8.78 8.95
N PRO A 243 -6.74 -7.94 7.93
CA PRO A 243 -7.74 -7.09 7.29
C PRO A 243 -8.94 -7.88 6.76
N ALA A 244 -10.16 -7.37 6.96
CA ALA A 244 -11.39 -8.03 6.52
C ALA A 244 -11.53 -8.09 4.99
N VAL A 245 -10.93 -7.14 4.27
CA VAL A 245 -10.98 -7.04 2.81
C VAL A 245 -9.62 -6.65 2.22
N ASP A 246 -9.38 -7.01 0.97
CA ASP A 246 -8.23 -6.51 0.20
C ASP A 246 -8.51 -5.08 -0.29
N ALA A 247 -7.73 -4.13 0.23
CA ALA A 247 -7.85 -2.70 -0.08
C ALA A 247 -6.58 -2.13 -0.72
N VAL A 248 -5.55 -2.95 -0.97
CA VAL A 248 -4.21 -2.47 -1.35
C VAL A 248 -4.20 -2.02 -2.82
N LEU A 249 -3.65 -0.82 -3.07
CA LEU A 249 -3.41 -0.30 -4.41
C LEU A 249 -2.00 -0.66 -4.90
N PRO A 250 -1.76 -0.66 -6.23
CA PRO A 250 -0.43 -0.82 -6.79
C PRO A 250 0.58 0.20 -6.20
N PRO A 251 1.88 -0.15 -6.12
CA PRO A 251 2.90 0.81 -5.73
C PRO A 251 2.90 2.03 -6.66
N LEU A 252 3.47 3.14 -6.18
CA LEU A 252 3.38 4.48 -6.79
C LEU A 252 1.98 5.12 -6.77
N GLN A 253 0.95 4.44 -6.26
CA GLN A 253 -0.36 5.05 -5.99
C GLN A 253 -0.45 5.48 -4.53
N TRP A 254 -1.04 6.66 -4.31
CA TRP A 254 -1.33 7.14 -2.97
C TRP A 254 -2.50 6.37 -2.37
N GLN A 255 -2.34 5.97 -1.12
CA GLN A 255 -3.29 5.23 -0.31
C GLN A 255 -3.61 6.03 0.96
N THR A 256 -4.79 5.85 1.51
CA THR A 256 -5.21 6.52 2.75
C THR A 256 -5.45 5.54 3.87
N TYR A 257 -4.99 5.90 5.07
CA TYR A 257 -5.49 5.33 6.31
C TYR A 257 -6.29 6.37 7.08
N ASP A 258 -7.50 5.98 7.47
CA ASP A 258 -8.33 6.69 8.43
C ASP A 258 -8.50 5.79 9.65
N ILE A 259 -7.78 6.11 10.72
CA ILE A 259 -7.67 5.28 11.92
C ILE A 259 -8.40 5.97 13.07
N THR A 260 -9.48 5.36 13.55
CA THR A 260 -10.12 5.77 14.81
C THR A 260 -9.61 4.89 15.93
N PHE A 261 -9.03 5.51 16.94
CA PHE A 261 -8.32 4.84 18.02
C PHE A 261 -8.88 5.23 19.39
N THR A 262 -9.21 4.23 20.20
CA THR A 262 -9.53 4.39 21.63
C THR A 262 -8.28 4.00 22.42
N ALA A 263 -7.73 4.95 23.18
CA ALA A 263 -6.56 4.71 24.00
C ALA A 263 -6.84 3.74 25.16
N PRO A 264 -5.82 2.96 25.61
CA PRO A 264 -5.97 2.14 26.81
C PRO A 264 -6.16 3.04 28.04
N GLU A 265 -6.92 2.56 29.02
CA GLU A 265 -7.17 3.28 30.28
C GLU A 265 -6.39 2.63 31.43
N PHE A 266 -5.94 3.45 32.38
CA PHE A 266 -5.19 3.02 33.56
C PHE A 266 -5.80 3.58 34.84
N ASP A 267 -5.71 2.83 35.93
CA ASP A 267 -6.07 3.33 37.27
C ASP A 267 -5.00 4.27 37.85
N THR A 268 -5.27 4.84 39.02
CA THR A 268 -4.32 5.74 39.71
C THR A 268 -3.03 5.05 40.18
N ALA A 269 -3.02 3.72 40.25
CA ALA A 269 -1.84 2.92 40.57
C ALA A 269 -1.03 2.57 39.30
N GLY A 270 -1.53 2.92 38.12
CA GLY A 270 -0.90 2.65 36.83
C GLY A 270 -1.19 1.25 36.28
N ASN A 271 -2.17 0.52 36.83
CA ASN A 271 -2.61 -0.76 36.26
C ASN A 271 -3.56 -0.50 35.10
N LYS A 272 -3.42 -1.25 34.00
CA LYS A 272 -4.34 -1.17 32.87
C LYS A 272 -5.72 -1.70 33.27
N ILE A 273 -6.75 -0.91 33.01
CA ILE A 273 -8.16 -1.25 33.30
C ILE A 273 -9.00 -1.42 32.03
N LYS A 274 -8.57 -0.88 30.89
CA LYS A 274 -9.17 -1.15 29.57
C LYS A 274 -8.11 -1.22 28.49
N ASN A 275 -8.31 -2.14 27.55
CA ASN A 275 -7.49 -2.29 26.36
C ASN A 275 -7.73 -1.16 25.37
N ALA A 276 -6.74 -0.92 24.51
CA ALA A 276 -6.92 -0.06 23.37
C ALA A 276 -7.90 -0.69 22.37
N ARG A 277 -8.55 0.13 21.54
CA ARG A 277 -9.41 -0.33 20.44
C ARG A 277 -9.11 0.43 19.17
N ILE A 278 -9.16 -0.25 18.03
CA ILE A 278 -8.81 0.33 16.73
C ILE A 278 -9.86 0.00 15.67
N HIS A 279 -10.29 1.02 14.94
CA HIS A 279 -11.13 0.93 13.75
C HIS A 279 -10.39 1.58 12.59
N VAL A 280 -10.25 0.88 11.46
CA VAL A 280 -9.41 1.33 10.34
C VAL A 280 -10.16 1.22 9.03
N LEU A 281 -10.22 2.34 8.31
CA LEU A 281 -10.51 2.36 6.88
C LEU A 281 -9.19 2.44 6.10
N HIS A 282 -9.03 1.57 5.10
CA HIS A 282 -7.95 1.64 4.13
C HIS A 282 -8.55 1.94 2.76
N ASN A 283 -8.19 3.08 2.18
CA ASN A 283 -8.78 3.58 0.93
C ASN A 283 -10.32 3.64 0.98
N GLY A 284 -10.86 4.00 2.15
CA GLY A 284 -12.30 4.06 2.42
C GLY A 284 -12.99 2.71 2.65
N LEU A 285 -12.27 1.59 2.55
CA LEU A 285 -12.79 0.25 2.84
C LEU A 285 -12.54 -0.11 4.30
N LEU A 286 -13.57 -0.60 4.99
CA LEU A 286 -13.46 -1.07 6.37
C LEU A 286 -12.63 -2.34 6.45
N ILE A 287 -11.42 -2.23 6.99
CA ILE A 287 -10.51 -3.37 7.12
C ILE A 287 -10.41 -3.90 8.56
N HIS A 288 -10.64 -3.05 9.55
CA HIS A 288 -10.73 -3.43 10.97
C HIS A 288 -11.90 -2.70 11.61
N ASP A 289 -12.87 -3.45 12.14
CA ASP A 289 -14.02 -2.87 12.81
C ASP A 289 -13.92 -3.05 14.32
N ASP A 290 -13.55 -1.98 15.02
CA ASP A 290 -13.48 -1.90 16.47
C ASP A 290 -12.79 -3.17 17.05
N VAL A 291 -11.53 -3.37 16.69
CA VAL A 291 -10.68 -4.48 17.17
C VAL A 291 -10.08 -4.10 18.52
N GLU A 292 -10.26 -4.96 19.54
CA GLU A 292 -9.64 -4.79 20.84
C GLU A 292 -8.17 -5.25 20.82
N LEU A 293 -7.25 -4.45 21.35
CA LEU A 293 -5.82 -4.71 21.38
C LEU A 293 -5.36 -4.97 22.82
N ALA A 294 -5.09 -6.23 23.13
CA ALA A 294 -4.69 -6.66 24.46
C ALA A 294 -3.29 -6.18 24.89
N SER A 295 -2.48 -5.70 23.94
CA SER A 295 -1.16 -5.12 24.16
C SER A 295 -0.77 -4.25 22.95
N GLY A 296 0.36 -3.54 23.06
CA GLY A 296 1.05 -2.99 21.89
C GLY A 296 1.52 -4.08 20.92
N THR A 297 1.78 -3.69 19.67
CA THR A 297 2.39 -4.54 18.65
C THR A 297 3.92 -4.51 18.79
N PRO A 298 4.63 -5.56 18.32
CA PRO A 298 6.09 -5.55 18.25
C PRO A 298 6.63 -4.36 17.45
N GLY A 299 7.85 -3.89 17.75
CA GLY A 299 8.52 -2.84 16.98
C GLY A 299 8.20 -1.40 17.40
N GLY A 300 7.30 -1.21 18.37
CA GLY A 300 7.00 0.10 18.94
C GLY A 300 8.14 0.70 19.78
N ILE A 301 7.94 1.93 20.25
CA ILE A 301 8.93 2.68 21.06
C ILE A 301 9.10 2.11 22.49
N SER A 302 8.14 1.30 22.94
CA SER A 302 8.13 0.71 24.28
C SER A 302 7.10 -0.42 24.36
N ASP A 303 7.44 -1.49 25.09
CA ASP A 303 6.50 -2.56 25.42
C ASP A 303 5.50 -2.16 26.53
N LYS A 304 5.75 -1.03 27.21
CA LYS A 304 4.83 -0.50 28.23
C LYS A 304 3.78 0.38 27.56
N GLU A 305 2.53 -0.05 27.60
CA GLU A 305 1.38 0.72 27.11
C GLU A 305 1.20 2.04 27.89
N ALA A 306 0.65 3.03 27.21
CA ALA A 306 0.32 4.34 27.75
C ALA A 306 -0.94 4.89 27.07
N ALA A 307 -1.68 5.75 27.79
CA ALA A 307 -2.89 6.40 27.26
C ALA A 307 -2.57 7.53 26.25
N ALA A 308 -1.32 7.97 26.21
CA ALA A 308 -0.80 8.92 25.24
C ALA A 308 0.58 8.46 24.72
N GLY A 309 0.91 8.86 23.50
CA GLY A 309 2.20 8.61 22.87
C GLY A 309 2.32 9.29 21.51
N PRO A 310 3.50 9.29 20.89
CA PRO A 310 3.69 9.94 19.59
C PRO A 310 2.98 9.16 18.48
N LEU A 311 2.71 9.79 17.34
CA LEU A 311 2.53 9.06 16.09
C LEU A 311 3.92 8.68 15.58
N LEU A 312 4.16 7.41 15.27
CA LEU A 312 5.44 6.92 14.76
C LEU A 312 5.25 6.33 13.36
N LEU A 313 6.10 6.73 12.42
CA LEU A 313 6.27 6.16 11.10
C LEU A 313 7.59 5.36 11.08
N GLN A 314 7.51 4.09 10.71
CA GLN A 314 8.64 3.18 10.75
C GLN A 314 9.56 3.36 9.52
N ASP A 315 10.86 3.31 9.75
CA ASP A 315 11.86 3.06 8.71
C ASP A 315 12.27 1.59 8.76
N HIS A 316 11.96 0.87 7.67
CA HIS A 316 12.38 -0.50 7.44
C HIS A 316 13.29 -0.61 6.20
N GLY A 317 14.02 0.45 5.86
CA GLY A 317 14.97 0.54 4.76
C GLY A 317 14.32 0.69 3.37
N ASN A 318 13.01 0.92 3.29
CA ASN A 318 12.29 1.11 2.03
C ASN A 318 11.82 2.56 1.87
N PRO A 319 11.94 3.16 0.67
CA PRO A 319 11.57 4.56 0.42
C PRO A 319 10.05 4.77 0.32
N VAL A 320 9.30 4.40 1.36
CA VAL A 320 7.87 4.70 1.47
C VAL A 320 7.70 6.20 1.70
N ARG A 321 6.69 6.79 1.04
CA ARG A 321 6.37 8.22 1.17
C ARG A 321 5.10 8.44 1.95
N PHE A 322 5.03 9.55 2.66
CA PHE A 322 3.88 9.96 3.44
C PHE A 322 3.54 11.44 3.18
N ARG A 323 2.26 11.79 3.23
CA ARG A 323 1.78 13.18 3.18
C ARG A 323 0.42 13.32 3.86
N ASN A 324 -0.06 14.56 3.94
CA ASN A 324 -1.39 14.90 4.47
C ASN A 324 -1.69 14.17 5.78
N ILE A 325 -0.93 14.48 6.82
CA ILE A 325 -1.04 13.79 8.11
C ILE A 325 -1.71 14.73 9.10
N TRP A 326 -2.79 14.29 9.73
CA TRP A 326 -3.46 15.05 10.77
C TRP A 326 -4.05 14.15 11.86
N PHE A 327 -4.22 14.71 13.04
CA PHE A 327 -4.84 14.06 14.19
C PHE A 327 -5.98 14.91 14.73
N LYS A 328 -7.14 14.31 14.97
CA LYS A 328 -8.28 14.93 15.63
C LYS A 328 -8.56 14.20 16.95
N PRO A 329 -8.47 14.87 18.11
CA PRO A 329 -8.85 14.25 19.38
C PRO A 329 -10.27 13.68 19.38
N ALA A 330 -10.50 12.59 20.12
CA ALA A 330 -11.85 12.15 20.44
C ALA A 330 -12.56 13.24 21.26
N ASN A 331 -13.84 13.46 20.97
CA ASN A 331 -14.69 14.37 21.76
C ASN A 331 -14.94 13.80 23.16
#